data_AF-A0A7X2MYE1-F1
#
_entry.id   AF-A0A7X2MYE1-F1
#
_cell.length_a   1.000
_cell.length_b   1.000
_cell.length_c   1.000
_cell.angle_alpha   90.00
_cell.angle_beta   90.00
_cell.angle_gamma   90.00
#
_symmetry.space_group_name_H-M   'P 1'
#
loop_
_entity.id
_entity.type
_entity.pdbx_description
1 polymer ?
#
loop_
_entity_poly.entity_id
_entity_poly.type
_entity_poly.pdbx_seq_one_letter_code
_entity_poly.pdbx_strand_id
1 'polypeptide(L)'
;MKRSNYLNWDEYFMGVALLSAQRSKDSSTQVGACIVNNENKILSVGYNGMPCGCDDEEMPWNREGEPLDTKYMYVCHAELNAILNNDSGSLKGTKIYVTLFPCNECAKAIIQSGIKEVIYLSDKYAETDSVKGSKRMFDMAGIKYTQYDGDDIPAFQKNDKAKVILICGKICSGKSTYSAKLKVNRNAVIMSCDEIMTDMFDKQLGDKHEEVVCKVKKYIYNKSLEVAKAGTNVIIDSGLWTKVERKTAKEFFNNQGIETELHYIKVDDETWNKHIENRNDAVEKGRSNDYYVDENLKKKVSSIFEEPDETEVDVIS
;
A
#
# COMPACT_ATOMS: atom_id res chain seq x y z
N MET A 1 30.24 -0.18 -1.39
CA MET A 1 29.34 0.62 -0.53
C MET A 1 28.16 -0.28 -0.13
N LYS A 2 27.71 -0.25 1.14
CA LYS A 2 26.57 -1.06 1.60
C LYS A 2 25.27 -0.51 0.99
N ARG A 3 24.37 -1.37 0.52
CA ARG A 3 23.02 -0.95 0.08
C ARG A 3 22.32 -0.24 1.24
N SER A 4 21.61 0.85 0.96
CA SER A 4 20.88 1.62 1.99
C SER A 4 19.44 1.15 2.21
N ASN A 5 18.83 0.51 1.20
CA ASN A 5 17.44 0.05 1.23
C ASN A 5 17.36 -1.49 1.33
N TYR A 6 17.89 -2.07 2.40
CA TYR A 6 17.76 -3.51 2.70
C TYR A 6 16.90 -3.69 3.95
N LEU A 7 16.18 -4.80 4.04
CA LEU A 7 15.30 -5.10 5.17
C LEU A 7 16.13 -5.29 6.45
N ASN A 8 15.68 -4.67 7.53
CA ASN A 8 16.08 -4.99 8.88
C ASN A 8 15.54 -6.37 9.29
N TRP A 9 15.94 -6.85 10.47
CA TRP A 9 15.59 -8.20 10.91
C TRP A 9 14.11 -8.37 11.22
N ASP A 10 13.49 -7.40 11.89
CA ASP A 10 12.07 -7.48 12.23
C ASP A 10 11.19 -7.41 10.96
N GLU A 11 11.57 -6.56 9.99
CA GLU A 11 10.96 -6.53 8.65
C GLU A 11 11.03 -7.89 7.96
N TYR A 12 12.21 -8.51 7.98
CA TYR A 12 12.43 -9.80 7.35
C TYR A 12 11.59 -10.89 8.02
N PHE A 13 11.59 -10.99 9.35
CA PHE A 13 10.88 -12.06 10.05
C PHE A 13 9.37 -11.89 10.05
N MET A 14 8.88 -10.66 10.19
CA MET A 14 7.45 -10.38 9.98
C MET A 14 7.07 -10.64 8.52
N GLY A 15 7.91 -10.26 7.56
CA GLY A 15 7.74 -10.60 6.14
C GLY A 15 7.63 -12.11 5.88
N VAL A 16 8.43 -12.94 6.55
CA VAL A 16 8.33 -14.41 6.47
C VAL A 16 7.03 -14.92 7.08
N ALA A 17 6.58 -14.38 8.22
CA ALA A 17 5.29 -14.74 8.79
C ALA A 17 4.14 -14.38 7.84
N LEU A 18 4.17 -13.18 7.26
CA LEU A 18 3.20 -12.69 6.28
C LEU A 18 3.19 -13.55 5.00
N LEU A 19 4.35 -13.96 4.50
CA LEU A 19 4.46 -14.86 3.34
C LEU A 19 3.93 -16.26 3.68
N SER A 20 4.23 -16.76 4.89
CA SER A 20 3.73 -18.06 5.35
C SER A 20 2.20 -18.08 5.42
N ALA A 21 1.58 -16.97 5.86
CA ALA A 21 0.13 -16.82 5.88
C ALA A 21 -0.52 -17.06 4.50
N GLN A 22 0.16 -16.74 3.38
CA GLN A 22 -0.36 -16.95 2.02
C GLN A 22 -0.50 -18.44 1.65
N ARG A 23 0.03 -19.37 2.45
CA ARG A 23 -0.23 -20.81 2.28
C ARG A 23 -1.54 -21.29 2.90
N SER A 24 -2.17 -20.49 3.75
CA SER A 24 -3.47 -20.81 4.35
C SER A 24 -4.54 -20.91 3.27
N LYS A 25 -5.37 -21.96 3.36
CA LYS A 25 -6.56 -22.15 2.53
C LYS A 25 -7.84 -21.58 3.16
N ASP A 26 -7.75 -21.05 4.38
CA ASP A 26 -8.87 -20.41 5.05
C ASP A 26 -9.26 -19.15 4.27
N SER A 27 -10.48 -19.09 3.74
CA SER A 27 -10.95 -17.95 2.94
C SER A 27 -11.22 -16.68 3.77
N SER A 28 -11.37 -16.82 5.09
CA SER A 28 -11.74 -15.72 5.97
C SER A 28 -10.54 -15.04 6.62
N THR A 29 -9.61 -15.83 7.16
CA THR A 29 -8.49 -15.32 7.94
C THR A 29 -7.23 -16.10 7.63
N GLN A 30 -6.22 -15.42 7.11
CA GLN A 30 -4.91 -16.01 6.86
C GLN A 30 -3.92 -15.47 7.90
N VAL A 31 -3.43 -16.36 8.76
CA VAL A 31 -2.47 -16.05 9.82
C VAL A 31 -1.18 -16.82 9.54
N GLY A 32 -0.05 -16.18 9.80
CA GLY A 32 1.26 -16.81 9.71
C GLY A 32 2.10 -16.53 10.94
N ALA A 33 3.06 -17.41 11.18
CA ALA A 33 3.98 -17.35 12.31
C ALA A 33 5.40 -17.74 11.88
N CYS A 34 6.40 -17.09 12.47
CA CYS A 34 7.82 -17.35 12.23
C CYS A 34 8.56 -17.36 13.58
N ILE A 35 9.22 -18.47 13.91
CA ILE A 35 9.99 -18.61 15.16
C ILE A 35 11.47 -18.47 14.85
N VAL A 36 12.15 -17.60 15.60
CA VAL A 36 13.57 -17.27 15.39
C VAL A 36 14.35 -17.35 16.69
N ASN A 37 15.61 -17.77 16.60
CA ASN A 37 16.51 -17.81 17.74
C ASN A 37 17.23 -16.45 17.95
N ASN A 38 18.02 -16.36 19.03
CA ASN A 38 18.77 -15.15 19.38
C ASN A 38 19.94 -14.83 18.43
N GLU A 39 20.25 -15.73 17.49
CA GLU A 39 21.24 -15.52 16.42
C GLU A 39 20.56 -15.09 15.10
N ASN A 40 19.26 -14.73 15.15
CA ASN A 40 18.47 -14.34 13.97
C ASN A 40 18.40 -15.44 12.91
N LYS A 41 18.34 -16.70 13.34
CA LYS A 41 18.07 -17.86 12.47
C LYS A 41 16.63 -18.29 12.64
N ILE A 42 15.94 -18.47 11.53
CA ILE A 42 14.60 -19.06 11.49
C ILE A 42 14.73 -20.53 11.90
N LEU A 43 13.96 -20.93 12.90
CA LEU A 43 13.87 -22.32 13.36
C LEU A 43 12.69 -23.03 12.70
N SER A 44 11.54 -22.37 12.65
CA SER A 44 10.33 -22.92 12.08
C SER A 44 9.35 -21.82 11.64
N VAL A 45 8.40 -22.20 10.79
CA VAL A 45 7.31 -21.35 10.32
C VAL A 45 5.99 -22.12 10.37
N GLY A 46 4.90 -21.38 10.44
CA GLY A 46 3.55 -21.95 10.46
C GLY A 46 2.53 -21.01 9.83
N TYR A 47 1.41 -21.60 9.42
CA TYR A 47 0.22 -20.90 8.95
C TYR A 47 -1.02 -21.67 9.43
N ASN A 48 -2.18 -21.02 9.51
CA ASN A 48 -3.40 -21.70 9.92
C ASN A 48 -3.91 -22.66 8.82
N GLY A 49 -4.32 -23.86 9.23
CA GLY A 49 -4.77 -24.90 8.29
C GLY A 49 -5.31 -26.13 9.00
N MET A 50 -5.85 -27.08 8.25
CA MET A 50 -6.30 -28.36 8.81
C MET A 50 -5.09 -29.19 9.28
N PRO A 51 -5.29 -30.15 10.20
CA PRO A 51 -4.23 -31.04 10.65
C PRO A 51 -3.62 -31.84 9.48
N CYS A 52 -2.33 -32.16 9.58
CA CYS A 52 -1.65 -32.95 8.57
C CYS A 52 -2.36 -34.29 8.32
N GLY A 53 -2.72 -34.56 7.07
CA GLY A 53 -3.42 -35.78 6.65
C GLY A 53 -4.94 -35.66 6.58
N CYS A 54 -5.53 -34.55 7.04
CA CYS A 54 -6.93 -34.24 6.74
C CYS A 54 -7.05 -33.63 5.33
N ASP A 55 -7.99 -34.11 4.51
CA ASP A 55 -8.23 -33.56 3.18
C ASP A 55 -8.97 -32.21 3.28
N ASP A 56 -8.33 -31.13 2.82
CA ASP A 56 -8.90 -29.79 2.88
C ASP A 56 -10.18 -29.64 2.03
N GLU A 57 -10.42 -30.51 1.05
CA GLU A 57 -11.65 -30.51 0.23
C GLU A 57 -12.84 -31.16 0.96
N GLU A 58 -12.57 -32.01 1.95
CA GLU A 58 -13.61 -32.68 2.76
C GLU A 58 -13.87 -31.96 4.09
N MET A 59 -12.90 -31.19 4.58
CA MET A 59 -12.99 -30.52 5.88
C MET A 59 -13.83 -29.23 5.85
N PRO A 60 -14.58 -28.93 6.93
CA PRO A 60 -15.43 -27.75 6.96
C PRO A 60 -14.61 -26.47 7.15
N TRP A 61 -14.72 -25.55 6.21
CA TRP A 61 -14.13 -24.19 6.29
C TRP A 61 -15.11 -23.13 6.79
N ASN A 62 -16.38 -23.49 6.95
CA ASN A 62 -17.44 -22.57 7.34
C ASN A 62 -17.26 -22.07 8.77
N ARG A 63 -17.78 -20.86 9.01
CA ARG A 63 -17.73 -20.19 10.33
C ARG A 63 -19.06 -20.29 11.09
N GLU A 64 -20.11 -20.70 10.42
CA GLU A 64 -21.48 -20.77 10.93
C GLU A 64 -22.03 -22.15 10.61
N GLY A 65 -22.86 -22.67 11.51
CA GLY A 65 -23.39 -24.04 11.44
C GLY A 65 -23.27 -24.75 12.78
N GLU A 66 -23.60 -26.03 12.78
CA GLU A 66 -23.37 -26.89 13.95
C GLU A 66 -21.86 -27.03 14.21
N PRO A 67 -21.41 -27.25 15.46
CA PRO A 67 -19.99 -27.22 15.80
C PRO A 67 -19.09 -28.08 14.90
N LEU A 68 -19.56 -29.27 14.50
CA LEU A 68 -18.81 -30.20 13.65
C LEU A 68 -18.79 -29.81 12.17
N ASP A 69 -19.66 -28.89 11.75
CA ASP A 69 -19.72 -28.33 10.39
C ASP A 69 -18.97 -26.99 10.28
N THR A 70 -18.33 -26.56 11.38
CA THR A 70 -17.49 -25.36 11.41
C THR A 70 -16.01 -25.71 11.49
N LYS A 71 -15.16 -24.80 10.99
CA LYS A 71 -13.70 -24.98 11.03
C LYS A 71 -13.11 -25.00 12.45
N TYR A 72 -13.81 -24.42 13.43
CA TYR A 72 -13.23 -24.10 14.74
C TYR A 72 -12.78 -25.34 15.54
N MET A 73 -13.38 -26.50 15.29
CA MET A 73 -13.02 -27.76 15.95
C MET A 73 -11.76 -28.41 15.37
N TYR A 74 -11.35 -28.01 14.16
CA TYR A 74 -10.34 -28.73 13.38
C TYR A 74 -9.13 -27.87 13.02
N VAL A 75 -9.34 -26.57 12.78
CA VAL A 75 -8.27 -25.69 12.32
C VAL A 75 -7.16 -25.56 13.36
N CYS A 76 -5.94 -25.86 12.95
CA CYS A 76 -4.74 -25.58 13.72
C CYS A 76 -4.28 -24.15 13.43
N HIS A 77 -4.01 -23.38 14.46
CA HIS A 77 -3.53 -22.00 14.34
C HIS A 77 -2.07 -21.94 13.86
N ALA A 78 -1.67 -20.79 13.32
CA ALA A 78 -0.32 -20.60 12.77
C ALA A 78 0.77 -20.77 13.83
N GLU A 79 0.54 -20.27 15.04
CA GLU A 79 1.47 -20.35 16.17
C GLU A 79 1.67 -21.79 16.62
N LEU A 80 0.57 -22.55 16.71
CA LEU A 80 0.62 -23.96 17.06
C LEU A 80 1.38 -24.76 16.00
N ASN A 81 1.05 -24.53 14.72
CA ASN A 81 1.75 -25.18 13.61
C ASN A 81 3.24 -24.80 13.58
N ALA A 82 3.61 -23.54 13.84
CA ALA A 82 5.01 -23.15 13.89
C ALA A 82 5.77 -23.86 15.02
N ILE A 83 5.15 -24.03 16.19
CA ILE A 83 5.73 -24.79 17.31
C ILE A 83 5.87 -26.28 16.93
N LEU A 84 4.83 -26.89 16.37
CA LEU A 84 4.81 -28.32 16.02
C LEU A 84 5.71 -28.67 14.84
N ASN A 85 5.89 -27.76 13.88
CA ASN A 85 6.78 -27.94 12.73
C ASN A 85 8.27 -27.87 13.11
N ASN A 86 8.60 -27.52 14.35
CA ASN A 86 9.98 -27.51 14.81
C ASN A 86 10.46 -28.94 15.09
N ASP A 87 10.92 -29.62 14.03
CA ASP A 87 11.39 -31.00 14.08
C ASP A 87 12.76 -31.18 14.77
N SER A 88 13.46 -30.08 15.10
CA SER A 88 14.77 -30.17 15.74
C SER A 88 15.07 -28.95 16.62
N GLY A 89 15.81 -29.18 17.71
CA GLY A 89 16.27 -28.10 18.59
C GLY A 89 15.22 -27.60 19.57
N SER A 90 15.65 -26.71 20.47
CA SER A 90 14.81 -26.14 21.51
C SER A 90 14.25 -24.78 21.10
N LEU A 91 12.97 -24.54 21.41
CA LEU A 91 12.34 -23.23 21.31
C LEU A 91 12.54 -22.38 22.57
N LYS A 92 13.33 -22.84 23.55
CA LYS A 92 13.54 -22.13 24.80
C LYS A 92 14.34 -20.84 24.56
N GLY A 93 13.79 -19.71 25.00
CA GLY A 93 14.42 -18.40 24.89
C GLY A 93 14.36 -17.78 23.49
N THR A 94 13.56 -18.35 22.58
CA THR A 94 13.37 -17.83 21.22
C THR A 94 12.27 -16.77 21.17
N LYS A 95 12.07 -16.20 19.98
CA LYS A 95 11.03 -15.20 19.68
C LYS A 95 10.09 -15.74 18.60
N ILE A 96 8.84 -15.32 18.63
CA ILE A 96 7.86 -15.62 17.59
C ILE A 96 7.29 -14.34 17.01
N TYR A 97 7.30 -14.23 15.68
CA TYR A 97 6.64 -13.19 14.91
C TYR A 97 5.31 -13.75 14.39
N VAL A 98 4.21 -13.05 14.65
CA VAL A 98 2.85 -13.50 14.28
C VAL A 98 2.06 -12.38 13.61
N THR A 99 1.27 -12.72 12.61
CA THR A 99 0.48 -11.70 11.88
C THR A 99 -0.77 -11.25 12.65
N LEU A 100 -1.19 -12.00 13.67
CA LEU A 100 -2.32 -11.68 14.55
C LEU A 100 -1.97 -12.06 16.00
N PHE A 101 -2.42 -11.27 16.97
CA PHE A 101 -2.14 -11.53 18.38
C PHE A 101 -2.63 -12.92 18.82
N PRO A 102 -1.83 -13.72 19.54
CA PRO A 102 -2.19 -15.10 19.86
C PRO A 102 -3.41 -15.24 20.76
N CYS A 103 -4.26 -16.22 20.45
CA CYS A 103 -5.36 -16.60 21.33
C CYS A 103 -4.86 -17.26 22.63
N ASN A 104 -5.73 -17.47 23.61
CA ASN A 104 -5.36 -18.08 24.89
C ASN A 104 -4.78 -19.50 24.74
N GLU A 105 -5.26 -20.32 23.80
CA GLU A 105 -4.71 -21.67 23.58
C GLU A 105 -3.30 -21.62 22.97
N CYS A 106 -3.07 -20.72 22.00
CA CYS A 106 -1.74 -20.50 21.43
C CYS A 106 -0.77 -19.93 22.48
N ALA A 107 -1.24 -19.04 23.35
CA ALA A 107 -0.43 -18.53 24.46
C ALA A 107 0.05 -19.63 25.40
N LYS A 108 -0.80 -20.62 25.74
CA LYS A 108 -0.37 -21.80 26.53
C LYS A 108 0.75 -22.54 25.81
N ALA A 109 0.62 -22.80 24.50
CA ALA A 109 1.64 -23.50 23.71
C ALA A 109 2.96 -22.71 23.64
N ILE A 110 2.88 -21.39 23.43
CA ILE A 110 4.03 -20.47 23.41
C ILE A 110 4.77 -20.51 24.76
N ILE A 111 4.05 -20.42 25.87
CA ILE A 111 4.64 -20.46 27.22
C ILE A 111 5.31 -21.81 27.46
N GLN A 112 4.61 -22.92 27.18
CA GLN A 112 5.10 -24.27 27.45
C GLN A 112 6.27 -24.68 26.55
N SER A 113 6.35 -24.16 25.33
CA SER A 113 7.50 -24.37 24.44
C SER A 113 8.75 -23.58 24.85
N GLY A 114 8.60 -22.61 25.76
CA GLY A 114 9.70 -21.83 26.32
C GLY A 114 10.09 -20.59 25.51
N ILE A 115 9.30 -20.22 24.50
CA ILE A 115 9.42 -18.94 23.77
C ILE A 115 9.30 -17.80 24.78
N LYS A 116 10.05 -16.70 24.59
CA LYS A 116 10.12 -15.57 25.54
C LYS A 116 9.65 -14.22 25.01
N GLU A 117 9.49 -14.08 23.70
CA GLU A 117 9.04 -12.83 23.08
C GLU A 117 8.06 -13.10 21.94
N VAL A 118 6.95 -12.36 21.91
CA VAL A 118 5.93 -12.37 20.86
C VAL A 118 5.90 -11.01 20.18
N ILE A 119 6.25 -10.97 18.90
CA ILE A 119 6.15 -9.76 18.07
C ILE A 119 4.92 -9.95 17.18
N TYR A 120 3.92 -9.08 17.30
CA TYR A 120 2.65 -9.25 16.60
C TYR A 120 2.31 -8.07 15.71
N LEU A 121 1.72 -8.33 14.55
CA LEU A 121 1.33 -7.27 13.61
C LEU A 121 0.00 -6.60 13.99
N SER A 122 -1.03 -7.39 14.31
CA SER A 122 -2.38 -6.89 14.57
C SER A 122 -2.94 -7.39 15.89
N ASP A 123 -3.61 -6.52 16.64
CA ASP A 123 -4.38 -6.86 17.85
C ASP A 123 -5.86 -6.46 17.69
N LYS A 124 -6.43 -6.74 16.51
CA LYS A 124 -7.83 -6.38 16.18
C LYS A 124 -8.89 -7.05 17.07
N TYR A 125 -8.50 -8.06 17.87
CA TYR A 125 -9.39 -8.79 18.79
C TYR A 125 -9.02 -8.55 20.27
N ALA A 126 -8.31 -7.46 20.57
CA ALA A 126 -7.83 -7.10 21.91
C ALA A 126 -8.89 -7.24 23.02
N GLU A 127 -10.14 -6.94 22.69
CA GLU A 127 -11.24 -6.91 23.67
C GLU A 127 -11.90 -8.26 23.93
N THR A 128 -11.56 -9.30 23.17
CA THR A 128 -12.11 -10.65 23.39
C THR A 128 -11.54 -11.30 24.65
N ASP A 129 -12.34 -12.15 25.31
CA ASP A 129 -11.90 -12.87 26.51
C ASP A 129 -10.71 -13.79 26.23
N SER A 130 -10.63 -14.36 25.02
CA SER A 130 -9.48 -15.16 24.59
C SER A 130 -8.19 -14.34 24.58
N VAL A 131 -8.19 -13.13 23.98
CA VAL A 131 -6.99 -12.28 23.94
C VAL A 131 -6.68 -11.68 25.32
N LYS A 132 -7.69 -11.31 26.11
CA LYS A 132 -7.49 -10.87 27.50
C LYS A 132 -6.85 -11.97 28.36
N GLY A 133 -7.31 -13.21 28.21
CA GLY A 133 -6.72 -14.38 28.85
C GLY A 133 -5.28 -14.64 28.41
N SER A 134 -5.02 -14.52 27.11
CA SER A 134 -3.67 -14.61 26.51
C SER A 134 -2.70 -13.61 27.13
N LYS A 135 -3.05 -12.31 27.16
CA LYS A 135 -2.23 -11.25 27.78
C LYS A 135 -1.95 -11.53 29.26
N ARG A 136 -2.98 -11.89 30.04
CA ARG A 136 -2.81 -12.26 31.47
C ARG A 136 -1.82 -13.41 31.65
N MET A 137 -1.89 -14.45 30.82
CA MET A 137 -0.95 -15.57 30.91
C MET A 137 0.47 -15.17 30.52
N PHE A 138 0.63 -14.35 29.48
CA PHE A 138 1.94 -13.80 29.09
C PHE A 138 2.55 -12.94 30.20
N ASP A 139 1.77 -12.06 30.82
CA ASP A 139 2.22 -11.24 31.95
C ASP A 139 2.69 -12.09 33.14
N MET A 140 1.89 -13.11 33.52
CA MET A 140 2.22 -14.02 34.62
C MET A 140 3.47 -14.86 34.34
N ALA A 141 3.67 -15.30 33.09
CA ALA A 141 4.79 -16.13 32.68
C ALA A 141 6.05 -15.32 32.31
N GLY A 142 5.97 -13.99 32.33
CA GLY A 142 7.05 -13.10 31.93
C GLY A 142 7.40 -13.20 30.44
N ILE A 143 6.38 -13.38 29.58
CA ILE A 143 6.54 -13.35 28.12
C ILE A 143 6.37 -11.91 27.66
N LYS A 144 7.41 -11.36 27.05
CA LYS A 144 7.32 -10.02 26.44
C LYS A 144 6.47 -10.11 25.18
N TYR A 145 5.55 -9.18 24.98
CA TYR A 145 4.87 -9.00 23.71
C TYR A 145 4.95 -7.55 23.23
N THR A 146 5.12 -7.35 21.93
CA THR A 146 5.31 -6.02 21.34
C THR A 146 4.62 -5.96 19.99
N GLN A 147 3.84 -4.90 19.77
CA GLN A 147 3.23 -4.66 18.47
C GLN A 147 4.31 -4.22 17.48
N TYR A 148 4.26 -4.75 16.28
CA TYR A 148 5.09 -4.32 15.18
C TYR A 148 4.44 -3.09 14.51
N ASP A 149 5.16 -1.98 14.44
CA ASP A 149 4.60 -0.67 14.04
C ASP A 149 4.29 -0.55 12.54
N GLY A 150 4.58 -1.56 11.72
CA GLY A 150 3.99 -1.73 10.38
C GLY A 150 4.46 -0.75 9.29
N ASP A 151 5.14 0.35 9.64
CA ASP A 151 5.71 1.31 8.67
C ASP A 151 6.65 0.67 7.65
N ASP A 152 7.28 -0.44 8.07
CA ASP A 152 8.31 -1.15 7.33
C ASP A 152 7.84 -2.50 6.73
N ILE A 153 6.52 -2.74 6.57
CA ILE A 153 6.04 -3.98 5.91
C ILE A 153 6.36 -3.94 4.40
N PRO A 154 7.01 -4.97 3.83
CA PRO A 154 7.28 -5.04 2.40
C PRO A 154 5.99 -4.95 1.57
N ALA A 155 6.04 -4.19 0.47
CA ALA A 155 4.89 -3.81 -0.36
C ALA A 155 3.98 -4.95 -0.85
N PHE A 156 4.44 -6.21 -0.83
CA PHE A 156 3.64 -7.37 -1.26
C PHE A 156 2.44 -7.68 -0.35
N GLN A 157 2.39 -7.11 0.86
CA GLN A 157 1.30 -7.28 1.82
C GLN A 157 0.64 -5.96 2.25
N LYS A 158 1.03 -4.81 1.69
CA LYS A 158 0.18 -3.62 1.78
C LYS A 158 -1.06 -3.89 0.94
N ASN A 159 -2.05 -4.52 1.58
CA ASN A 159 -3.44 -4.63 1.15
C ASN A 159 -4.15 -3.26 1.23
N ASP A 160 -3.40 -2.16 1.11
CA ASP A 160 -3.98 -0.90 0.66
C ASP A 160 -4.34 -1.15 -0.80
N LYS A 161 -5.64 -1.15 -1.10
CA LYS A 161 -6.07 -1.06 -2.49
C LYS A 161 -5.28 0.08 -3.12
N ALA A 162 -4.51 -0.23 -4.15
CA ALA A 162 -3.73 0.79 -4.84
C ALA A 162 -4.66 1.94 -5.22
N LYS A 163 -4.23 3.16 -4.93
CA LYS A 163 -5.00 4.37 -5.22
C LYS A 163 -4.52 5.00 -6.51
N VAL A 164 -5.44 5.70 -7.14
CA VAL A 164 -5.10 6.65 -8.20
C VAL A 164 -5.10 8.05 -7.62
N ILE A 165 -3.90 8.62 -7.54
CA ILE A 165 -3.66 9.97 -7.03
C ILE A 165 -3.75 10.94 -8.20
N LEU A 166 -4.73 11.84 -8.13
CA LEU A 166 -5.02 12.83 -9.15
C LEU A 166 -4.34 14.15 -8.77
N ILE A 167 -3.44 14.66 -9.61
CA ILE A 167 -2.76 15.93 -9.35
C ILE A 167 -3.49 17.06 -10.09
N CYS A 168 -4.00 18.02 -9.32
CA CYS A 168 -4.64 19.23 -9.81
C CYS A 168 -3.78 20.47 -9.56
N GLY A 169 -3.74 21.38 -10.54
CA GLY A 169 -3.07 22.67 -10.39
C GLY A 169 -2.75 23.35 -11.72
N LYS A 170 -2.61 24.68 -11.67
CA LYS A 170 -2.24 25.51 -12.84
C LYS A 170 -0.90 25.06 -13.44
N ILE A 171 -0.69 25.33 -14.73
CA ILE A 171 0.66 25.19 -15.32
C ILE A 171 1.69 25.93 -14.45
N CYS A 172 2.91 25.43 -14.29
CA CYS A 172 3.93 26.03 -13.41
C CYS A 172 3.60 26.10 -11.90
N SER A 173 2.54 25.45 -11.39
CA SER A 173 2.27 25.43 -9.94
C SER A 173 3.19 24.53 -9.12
N GLY A 174 4.06 23.72 -9.77
CA GLY A 174 4.96 22.79 -9.10
C GLY A 174 4.48 21.33 -9.07
N LYS A 175 3.38 21.01 -9.78
CA LYS A 175 2.82 19.64 -9.90
C LYS A 175 3.87 18.57 -10.16
N SER A 176 4.67 18.71 -11.22
CA SER A 176 5.63 17.66 -11.61
C SER A 176 6.71 17.42 -10.54
N THR A 177 7.13 18.48 -9.83
CA THR A 177 8.04 18.35 -8.69
C THR A 177 7.38 17.64 -7.52
N TYR A 178 6.11 17.94 -7.24
CA TYR A 178 5.33 17.26 -6.22
C TYR A 178 5.11 15.79 -6.56
N SER A 179 4.68 15.49 -7.79
CA SER A 179 4.52 14.13 -8.34
C SER A 179 5.80 13.31 -8.17
N ALA A 180 6.97 13.88 -8.50
CA ALA A 180 8.26 13.21 -8.36
C ALA A 180 8.60 12.83 -6.90
N LYS A 181 8.32 13.73 -5.95
CA LYS A 181 8.48 13.44 -4.51
C LYS A 181 7.50 12.37 -4.05
N LEU A 182 6.23 12.51 -4.43
CA LEU A 182 5.16 11.61 -4.04
C LEU A 182 5.36 10.19 -4.59
N LYS A 183 5.91 10.06 -5.80
CA LYS A 183 6.27 8.79 -6.44
C LYS A 183 7.13 7.91 -5.52
N VAL A 184 8.15 8.50 -4.91
CA VAL A 184 9.07 7.79 -4.01
C VAL A 184 8.36 7.41 -2.72
N ASN A 185 7.64 8.36 -2.11
CA ASN A 185 7.00 8.17 -0.81
C ASN A 185 5.83 7.18 -0.84
N ARG A 186 5.09 7.12 -1.96
CA ARG A 186 3.91 6.28 -2.11
C ARG A 186 4.15 5.04 -2.97
N ASN A 187 5.40 4.76 -3.35
CA ASN A 187 5.77 3.67 -4.27
C ASN A 187 4.84 3.62 -5.51
N ALA A 188 4.78 4.73 -6.24
CA ALA A 188 3.81 4.94 -7.31
C ALA A 188 4.47 5.02 -8.70
N VAL A 189 3.65 4.89 -9.74
CA VAL A 189 4.02 5.19 -11.13
C VAL A 189 3.39 6.50 -11.54
N ILE A 190 4.16 7.40 -12.15
CA ILE A 190 3.63 8.65 -12.72
C ILE A 190 3.16 8.36 -14.14
N MET A 191 1.94 8.78 -14.45
CA MET A 191 1.39 8.85 -15.80
C MET A 191 1.14 10.32 -16.13
N SER A 192 2.05 10.94 -16.88
CA SER A 192 1.96 12.34 -17.27
C SER A 192 1.45 12.50 -18.70
N CYS A 193 0.40 13.30 -18.86
CA CYS A 193 -0.08 13.64 -20.20
C CYS A 193 0.94 14.53 -20.92
N ASP A 194 1.57 15.47 -20.23
CA ASP A 194 2.53 16.40 -20.82
C ASP A 194 3.80 15.67 -21.30
N GLU A 195 4.28 14.69 -20.53
CA GLU A 195 5.43 13.84 -20.91
C GLU A 195 5.13 13.04 -22.18
N ILE A 196 3.98 12.33 -22.22
CA ILE A 196 3.58 11.57 -23.41
C ILE A 196 3.39 12.49 -24.62
N MET A 197 2.76 13.65 -24.43
CA MET A 197 2.56 14.63 -25.50
C MET A 197 3.89 15.14 -26.04
N THR A 198 4.87 15.39 -25.17
CA THR A 198 6.18 15.94 -25.55
C THR A 198 7.07 14.89 -26.22
N ASP A 199 7.05 13.65 -25.74
CA ASP A 199 7.95 12.59 -26.19
C ASP A 199 7.43 11.85 -27.43
N MET A 200 6.11 11.72 -27.57
CA MET A 200 5.51 10.92 -28.64
C MET A 200 4.94 11.72 -29.80
N PHE A 201 4.75 13.03 -29.66
CA PHE A 201 4.09 13.85 -30.68
C PHE A 201 4.87 15.12 -31.00
N ASP A 202 4.87 15.49 -32.29
CA ASP A 202 5.49 16.74 -32.74
C ASP A 202 4.74 17.96 -32.21
N LYS A 203 5.45 19.06 -31.95
CA LYS A 203 4.88 20.32 -31.45
C LYS A 203 3.87 20.99 -32.41
N GLN A 204 3.73 20.50 -33.64
CA GLN A 204 2.87 21.05 -34.69
C GLN A 204 1.58 20.23 -34.92
N LEU A 205 0.87 19.87 -33.85
CA LEU A 205 -0.39 19.14 -33.96
C LEU A 205 -1.56 19.97 -34.53
N GLY A 206 -1.48 21.31 -34.46
CA GLY A 206 -2.52 22.21 -34.95
C GLY A 206 -3.91 21.84 -34.43
N ASP A 207 -4.90 21.78 -35.33
CA ASP A 207 -6.31 21.47 -35.01
C ASP A 207 -6.51 20.08 -34.38
N LYS A 208 -5.54 19.16 -34.53
CA LYS A 208 -5.61 17.80 -33.96
C LYS A 208 -5.15 17.73 -32.51
N HIS A 209 -4.59 18.80 -31.96
CA HIS A 209 -4.01 18.79 -30.62
C HIS A 209 -5.00 18.29 -29.56
N GLU A 210 -6.22 18.82 -29.55
CA GLU A 210 -7.25 18.44 -28.57
C GLU A 210 -7.68 16.98 -28.73
N GLU A 211 -7.81 16.49 -29.96
CA GLU A 211 -8.15 15.09 -30.27
C GLU A 211 -7.07 14.13 -29.74
N VAL A 212 -5.80 14.47 -29.95
CA VAL A 212 -4.65 13.67 -29.49
C VAL A 212 -4.59 13.66 -27.96
N VAL A 213 -4.72 14.83 -27.31
CA VAL A 213 -4.76 14.92 -25.83
C VAL A 213 -5.89 14.04 -25.26
N CYS A 214 -7.08 14.06 -25.88
CA CYS A 214 -8.18 13.19 -25.46
C CYS A 214 -7.83 11.69 -25.56
N LYS A 215 -7.18 11.29 -26.66
CA LYS A 215 -6.72 9.90 -26.85
C LYS A 215 -5.66 9.50 -25.83
N VAL A 216 -4.70 10.38 -25.55
CA VAL A 216 -3.64 10.17 -24.55
C VAL A 216 -4.25 10.05 -23.15
N LYS A 217 -5.14 10.96 -22.74
CA LYS A 217 -5.84 10.87 -21.45
C LYS A 217 -6.60 9.55 -21.29
N LYS A 218 -7.32 9.12 -22.33
CA LYS A 218 -8.01 7.82 -22.32
C LYS A 218 -7.05 6.64 -22.18
N TYR A 219 -5.91 6.68 -22.88
CA TYR A 219 -4.86 5.66 -22.75
C TYR A 219 -4.29 5.62 -21.33
N ILE A 220 -3.94 6.79 -20.78
CA ILE A 220 -3.46 6.94 -19.41
C ILE A 220 -4.45 6.32 -18.44
N TYR A 221 -5.74 6.63 -18.56
CA TYR A 221 -6.75 6.13 -17.61
C TYR A 221 -6.85 4.60 -17.63
N ASN A 222 -6.86 3.98 -18.82
CA ASN A 222 -6.89 2.53 -18.95
C ASN A 222 -5.61 1.88 -18.40
N LYS A 223 -4.43 2.47 -18.64
CA LYS A 223 -3.17 1.92 -18.10
C LYS A 223 -3.01 2.15 -16.60
N SER A 224 -3.45 3.29 -16.09
CA SER A 224 -3.52 3.55 -14.65
C SER A 224 -4.41 2.52 -13.95
N LEU A 225 -5.52 2.13 -14.57
CA LEU A 225 -6.39 1.09 -14.04
C LEU A 225 -5.69 -0.28 -14.00
N GLU A 226 -4.99 -0.68 -15.06
CA GLU A 226 -4.22 -1.94 -15.09
C GLU A 226 -3.15 -1.96 -13.98
N VAL A 227 -2.41 -0.87 -13.83
CA VAL A 227 -1.35 -0.73 -12.82
C VAL A 227 -1.92 -0.74 -11.40
N ALA A 228 -3.02 -0.03 -11.17
CA ALA A 228 -3.71 -0.04 -9.87
C ALA A 228 -4.28 -1.42 -9.54
N LYS A 229 -4.88 -2.13 -10.50
CA LYS A 229 -5.35 -3.52 -10.31
C LYS A 229 -4.21 -4.50 -10.03
N ALA A 230 -3.00 -4.20 -10.49
CA ALA A 230 -1.78 -4.95 -10.15
C ALA A 230 -1.20 -4.58 -8.78
N GLY A 231 -1.83 -3.68 -8.02
CA GLY A 231 -1.44 -3.33 -6.66
C GLY A 231 -0.41 -2.20 -6.55
N THR A 232 -0.19 -1.41 -7.61
CA THR A 232 0.74 -0.27 -7.59
C THR A 232 -0.01 1.06 -7.66
N ASN A 233 0.32 1.99 -6.76
CA ASN A 233 -0.27 3.33 -6.78
C ASN A 233 0.06 4.06 -8.10
N VAL A 234 -0.87 4.87 -8.59
CA VAL A 234 -0.66 5.64 -9.83
C VAL A 234 -0.89 7.12 -9.57
N ILE A 235 0.03 7.96 -10.02
CA ILE A 235 -0.09 9.41 -9.99
C ILE A 235 -0.44 9.88 -11.40
N ILE A 236 -1.59 10.52 -11.58
CA ILE A 236 -1.98 11.13 -12.84
C ILE A 236 -1.61 12.62 -12.79
N ASP A 237 -0.57 12.99 -13.55
CA ASP A 237 -0.10 14.36 -13.66
C ASP A 237 -0.61 14.96 -14.98
N SER A 238 -1.84 15.50 -14.94
CA SER A 238 -2.53 16.04 -16.13
C SER A 238 -3.22 17.39 -15.86
N GLY A 239 -2.90 18.05 -14.74
CA GLY A 239 -3.41 19.38 -14.38
C GLY A 239 -4.86 19.44 -13.90
N LEU A 240 -5.77 18.67 -14.53
CA LEU A 240 -7.20 18.55 -14.18
C LEU A 240 -7.84 19.92 -13.87
N TRP A 241 -7.85 20.80 -14.87
CA TRP A 241 -8.13 22.22 -14.69
C TRP A 241 -9.61 22.54 -14.43
N THR A 242 -10.52 21.71 -14.92
CA THR A 242 -11.97 21.91 -14.72
C THR A 242 -12.54 20.94 -13.69
N LYS A 243 -13.63 21.34 -13.03
CA LYS A 243 -14.43 20.51 -12.14
C LYS A 243 -14.98 19.27 -12.84
N VAL A 244 -15.37 19.41 -14.11
CA VAL A 244 -15.82 18.29 -14.93
C VAL A 244 -14.71 17.27 -15.11
N GLU A 245 -13.50 17.68 -15.47
CA GLU A 245 -12.37 16.75 -15.64
C GLU A 245 -12.05 15.99 -14.35
N ARG A 246 -12.00 16.70 -13.21
CA ARG A 246 -11.76 16.08 -11.90
C ARG A 246 -12.82 15.06 -11.54
N LYS A 247 -14.10 15.43 -11.71
CA LYS A 247 -15.24 14.55 -11.44
C LYS A 247 -15.20 13.31 -12.35
N THR A 248 -15.02 13.50 -13.66
CA THR A 248 -14.93 12.39 -14.62
C THR A 248 -13.75 11.46 -14.31
N ALA A 249 -12.60 11.99 -13.89
CA ALA A 249 -11.47 11.18 -13.47
C ALA A 249 -11.82 10.33 -12.24
N LYS A 250 -12.36 10.96 -11.17
CA LYS A 250 -12.78 10.24 -9.95
C LYS A 250 -13.79 9.15 -10.27
N GLU A 251 -14.84 9.48 -11.02
CA GLU A 251 -15.90 8.53 -11.40
C GLU A 251 -15.36 7.35 -12.22
N PHE A 252 -14.45 7.59 -13.16
CA PHE A 252 -13.88 6.54 -13.99
C PHE A 252 -13.21 5.43 -13.16
N PHE A 253 -12.42 5.80 -12.14
CA PHE A 253 -11.72 4.82 -11.30
C PHE A 253 -12.62 4.26 -10.19
N ASN A 254 -13.42 5.10 -9.53
CA ASN A 254 -14.31 4.68 -8.45
C ASN A 254 -15.35 3.67 -8.94
N ASN A 255 -15.91 3.85 -10.15
CA ASN A 255 -16.85 2.89 -10.76
C ASN A 255 -16.23 1.52 -11.04
N GLN A 256 -14.90 1.43 -11.00
CA GLN A 256 -14.15 0.19 -11.22
C GLN A 256 -13.52 -0.34 -9.93
N GLY A 257 -13.92 0.21 -8.78
CA GLY A 257 -13.48 -0.22 -7.45
C GLY A 257 -12.09 0.26 -7.05
N ILE A 258 -11.52 1.23 -7.78
CA ILE A 258 -10.22 1.84 -7.46
C ILE A 258 -10.48 3.19 -6.80
N GLU A 259 -9.96 3.37 -5.59
CA GLU A 259 -10.10 4.62 -4.84
C GLU A 259 -9.23 5.73 -5.44
N THR A 260 -9.71 6.97 -5.36
CA THR A 260 -9.02 8.16 -5.86
C THR A 260 -8.75 9.17 -4.75
N GLU A 261 -7.60 9.85 -4.83
CA GLU A 261 -7.18 10.94 -3.92
C GLU A 261 -6.82 12.15 -4.79
N LEU A 262 -7.48 13.30 -4.62
CA LEU A 262 -7.18 14.54 -5.33
C LEU A 262 -6.23 15.41 -4.51
N HIS A 263 -5.03 15.62 -5.05
CA HIS A 263 -4.05 16.55 -4.49
C HIS A 263 -4.07 17.85 -5.28
N TYR A 264 -4.45 18.94 -4.62
CA TYR A 264 -4.41 20.27 -5.20
C TYR A 264 -3.12 20.98 -4.83
N ILE A 265 -2.33 21.34 -5.84
CA ILE A 265 -1.11 22.14 -5.69
C ILE A 265 -1.48 23.61 -5.83
N LYS A 266 -1.71 24.26 -4.70
CA LYS A 266 -2.13 25.65 -4.62
C LYS A 266 -0.93 26.57 -4.71
N VAL A 267 -1.04 27.60 -5.55
CA VAL A 267 0.01 28.59 -5.73
C VAL A 267 -0.61 29.97 -5.81
N ASP A 268 -0.05 30.92 -5.08
CA ASP A 268 -0.44 32.33 -5.17
C ASP A 268 0.08 32.97 -6.47
N ASP A 269 -0.52 34.08 -6.89
CA ASP A 269 -0.20 34.69 -8.18
C ASP A 269 1.25 35.20 -8.26
N GLU A 270 1.85 35.66 -7.15
CA GLU A 270 3.24 36.14 -7.13
C GLU A 270 4.21 34.98 -7.39
N THR A 271 4.07 33.90 -6.62
CA THR A 271 4.87 32.68 -6.79
C THR A 271 4.65 32.06 -8.17
N TRP A 272 3.40 32.05 -8.65
CA TRP A 272 3.06 31.51 -9.96
C TRP A 272 3.75 32.26 -11.10
N ASN A 273 3.72 33.59 -11.07
CA ASN A 273 4.42 34.43 -12.05
C ASN A 273 5.93 34.16 -12.05
N LYS A 274 6.54 34.07 -10.86
CA LYS A 274 7.95 33.75 -10.73
C LYS A 274 8.31 32.37 -11.30
N HIS A 275 7.46 31.36 -11.08
CA HIS A 275 7.67 30.03 -11.67
C HIS A 275 7.57 30.06 -13.19
N ILE A 276 6.64 30.84 -13.75
CA ILE A 276 6.52 31.04 -15.21
C ILE A 276 7.78 31.69 -15.76
N GLU A 277 8.27 32.77 -15.16
CA GLU A 277 9.49 33.47 -15.58
C GLU A 277 10.70 32.53 -15.58
N ASN A 278 10.88 31.76 -14.50
CA ASN A 278 11.97 30.78 -14.40
C ASN A 278 11.88 29.69 -15.48
N ARG A 279 10.67 29.19 -15.78
CA ARG A 279 10.46 28.21 -16.85
C ARG A 279 10.79 28.83 -18.22
N ASN A 280 10.26 30.01 -18.52
CA ASN A 280 10.49 30.67 -19.79
C ASN A 280 11.98 30.97 -20.01
N ASP A 281 12.69 31.45 -18.98
CA ASP A 281 14.15 31.65 -19.02
C ASP A 281 14.91 30.34 -19.27
N ALA A 282 14.45 29.22 -18.72
CA ALA A 282 15.04 27.91 -18.98
C ALA A 282 14.79 27.46 -20.43
N VAL A 283 13.58 27.66 -20.96
CA VAL A 283 13.21 27.30 -22.34
C VAL A 283 14.00 28.14 -23.36
N GLU A 284 14.07 29.47 -23.17
CA GLU A 284 14.80 30.38 -24.06
C GLU A 284 16.30 30.06 -24.12
N LYS A 285 16.87 29.64 -22.99
CA LYS A 285 18.29 29.24 -22.89
C LYS A 285 18.52 27.77 -23.30
N GLY A 286 17.51 27.07 -23.82
CA GLY A 286 17.60 25.68 -24.25
C GLY A 286 17.87 24.67 -23.12
N ARG A 287 17.59 25.05 -21.88
CA ARG A 287 17.77 24.21 -20.67
C ARG A 287 16.54 23.36 -20.35
N SER A 288 15.40 23.61 -20.98
CA SER A 288 14.17 22.84 -20.85
C SER A 288 13.44 22.72 -22.19
N ASN A 289 12.80 21.57 -22.43
CA ASN A 289 11.94 21.33 -23.59
C ASN A 289 10.46 21.66 -23.32
N ASP A 290 10.14 22.10 -22.10
CA ASP A 290 8.80 22.50 -21.67
C ASP A 290 8.16 23.56 -22.59
N TYR A 291 6.84 23.70 -22.49
CA TYR A 291 6.12 24.78 -23.16
C TYR A 291 6.53 26.15 -22.61
N TYR A 292 6.82 27.07 -23.53
CA TYR A 292 6.92 28.50 -23.23
C TYR A 292 5.53 29.03 -22.86
N VAL A 293 5.42 29.75 -21.75
CA VAL A 293 4.15 30.29 -21.25
C VAL A 293 4.08 31.78 -21.56
N ASP A 294 3.41 32.14 -22.66
CA ASP A 294 3.16 33.52 -23.03
C ASP A 294 1.90 34.10 -22.32
N GLU A 295 1.67 35.40 -22.48
CA GLU A 295 0.52 36.07 -21.89
C GLU A 295 -0.83 35.55 -22.40
N ASN A 296 -0.88 35.01 -23.63
CA ASN A 296 -2.09 34.42 -24.18
C ASN A 296 -2.42 33.09 -23.49
N LEU A 297 -1.42 32.23 -23.29
CA LEU A 297 -1.55 30.96 -22.58
C LEU A 297 -1.88 31.21 -21.11
N LYS A 298 -1.27 32.22 -20.50
CA LYS A 298 -1.59 32.63 -19.12
C LYS A 298 -3.05 33.04 -18.97
N LYS A 299 -3.55 33.91 -19.87
CA LYS A 299 -4.98 34.28 -19.92
C LYS A 299 -5.88 33.07 -20.15
N LYS A 300 -5.49 32.17 -21.05
CA LYS A 300 -6.23 30.93 -21.33
C LYS A 300 -6.33 30.06 -20.07
N VAL A 301 -5.22 29.82 -19.38
CA VAL A 301 -5.20 29.05 -18.13
C VAL A 301 -6.09 29.70 -17.08
N SER A 302 -5.97 31.02 -16.86
CA SER A 302 -6.81 31.73 -15.90
C SER A 302 -8.30 31.71 -16.27
N SER A 303 -8.65 31.61 -17.54
CA SER A 303 -10.05 31.53 -18.00
C SER A 303 -10.67 30.14 -17.89
N ILE A 304 -9.85 29.08 -17.85
CA ILE A 304 -10.30 27.68 -17.86
C ILE A 304 -10.15 27.03 -16.48
N PHE A 305 -9.17 27.47 -15.68
CA PHE A 305 -8.87 26.85 -14.40
C PHE A 305 -9.96 27.17 -13.36
N GLU A 306 -10.70 26.14 -12.98
CA GLU A 306 -11.69 26.19 -11.91
C GLU A 306 -11.04 25.67 -10.63
N GLU A 307 -10.75 26.57 -9.68
CA GLU A 307 -10.10 26.20 -8.42
C GLU A 307 -10.94 25.14 -7.66
N PRO A 308 -10.34 24.02 -7.24
CA PRO A 308 -11.05 22.99 -6.47
C PRO A 308 -11.57 23.53 -5.13
N ASP A 309 -12.79 23.15 -4.76
CA ASP A 309 -13.35 23.44 -3.43
C ASP A 309 -13.01 22.35 -2.41
N GLU A 310 -13.28 22.60 -1.12
CA GLU A 310 -12.97 21.67 -0.01
C GLU A 310 -13.68 20.32 -0.12
N THR A 311 -14.76 20.21 -0.91
CA THR A 311 -15.46 18.94 -1.13
C THR A 311 -14.79 18.09 -2.21
N GLU A 312 -13.94 18.71 -3.03
CA GLU A 312 -13.20 18.03 -4.09
C GLU A 312 -11.82 17.54 -3.64
N VAL A 313 -11.17 18.24 -2.71
CA VAL A 313 -9.75 18.06 -2.39
C VAL A 313 -9.54 17.16 -1.18
N ASP A 314 -8.66 16.19 -1.35
CA ASP A 314 -8.24 15.29 -0.27
C ASP A 314 -6.95 15.79 0.39
N VAL A 315 -6.05 16.41 -0.39
CA VAL A 315 -4.79 17.01 0.09
C VAL A 315 -4.51 18.35 -0.58
N ILE A 316 -4.21 19.38 0.20
CA ILE A 316 -3.70 20.67 -0.28
C ILE A 316 -2.19 20.73 -0.02
N SER A 317 -1.42 21.06 -1.05
CA SER A 317 0.04 21.28 -0.97
C SER A 317 0.44 22.58 -1.64
#